data_AF-A0AAD7Y3R7-F1
#
_entry.id   AF-A0AAD7Y3R7-F1
#
_cell.length_a   1.000
_cell.length_b   1.000
_cell.length_c   1.000
_cell.angle_alpha   90.00
_cell.angle_beta   90.00
_cell.angle_gamma   90.00
#
_symmetry.space_group_name_H-M   'P 1'
#
loop_
_entity.id
_entity.type
_entity.pdbx_description
1 polymer ?
#
loop_
_entity_poly.entity_id
_entity_poly.type
_entity_poly.pdbx_seq_one_letter_code
_entity_poly.pdbx_strand_id
1 'polypeptide(L)'
;MWGTMIGYYTWMFGLCWSSYRLYHLIRINRMKKSFAERSLQHEWEDWFIRHSHAVEARHGLLPYCLILIVGVTTVAMVEVVTMTRDGAHCIYSWGSYVMVVLDVVFVIVVVPFSVWHVFKYKDLHGIRASILTQCIIGIPCIIMYFIWTAALEPPNTEHPSMPRVMFAPGNWILIMTTTGHIMYIVVPLFRRPHYYVSSRQRSLSLSRPIAITNTTTLSHDTGANNPSIGHYKVELSAESLRNALNDPESADALLQLATKDFSAENVLFYMEYLRLAKKDTLQWSECLQLYKTYIPDTAPLQINITGKTRKELEAAMSNLNKAPPPNPCEGSSSNPYKNQQQQQQQQQEFVSISIFEACSGEVFWNIFTSVFPKFVQDHQNPFP
;
A
#
# COMPACT_ATOMS: atom_id res chain seq x y z
N MET A 1 33.38 14.23 -7.82
CA MET A 1 32.87 14.49 -6.46
C MET A 1 31.40 14.93 -6.47
N TRP A 2 31.03 16.00 -7.17
CA TRP A 2 29.65 16.50 -7.27
C TRP A 2 28.61 15.41 -7.58
N GLY A 3 28.85 14.54 -8.57
CA GLY A 3 27.96 13.42 -8.87
C GLY A 3 27.77 12.44 -7.72
N THR A 4 28.85 12.13 -6.97
CA THR A 4 28.79 11.27 -5.78
C THR A 4 27.98 11.92 -4.66
N MET A 5 28.19 13.22 -4.43
CA MET A 5 27.46 13.99 -3.42
C MET A 5 25.96 14.04 -3.73
N ILE A 6 25.60 14.42 -4.97
CA ILE A 6 24.20 14.48 -5.42
C ILE A 6 23.57 13.09 -5.35
N GLY A 7 24.29 12.05 -5.82
CA GLY A 7 23.82 10.67 -5.77
C GLY A 7 23.58 10.18 -4.34
N TYR A 8 24.50 10.48 -3.42
CA TYR A 8 24.38 10.10 -2.01
C TYR A 8 23.23 10.81 -1.32
N TYR A 9 23.08 12.11 -1.54
CA TYR A 9 21.94 12.88 -1.04
C TYR A 9 20.62 12.34 -1.58
N THR A 10 20.54 12.09 -2.89
CA THR A 10 19.36 11.49 -3.53
C THR A 10 19.00 10.15 -2.92
N TRP A 11 20.01 9.32 -2.67
CA TRP A 11 19.84 8.02 -2.03
C TRP A 11 19.32 8.15 -0.58
N MET A 12 19.92 9.03 0.23
CA MET A 12 19.46 9.30 1.60
C MET A 12 18.03 9.83 1.64
N PHE A 13 17.70 10.78 0.77
CA PHE A 13 16.33 11.30 0.64
C PHE A 13 15.36 10.18 0.25
N GLY A 14 15.73 9.35 -0.72
CA GLY A 14 14.94 8.19 -1.13
C GLY A 14 14.67 7.22 0.02
N LEU A 15 15.66 6.98 0.88
CA LEU A 15 15.52 6.13 2.06
C LEU A 15 14.56 6.74 3.10
N CYS A 16 14.72 8.01 3.43
CA CYS A 16 13.83 8.76 4.32
C CYS A 16 12.39 8.78 3.78
N TRP A 17 12.22 9.13 2.52
CA TRP A 17 10.92 9.21 1.86
C TRP A 17 10.22 7.84 1.82
N SER A 18 10.96 6.78 1.50
CA SER A 18 10.41 5.41 1.50
C SER A 18 9.97 4.98 2.90
N SER A 19 10.76 5.32 3.93
CA SER A 19 10.42 5.03 5.34
C SER A 19 9.16 5.79 5.78
N TYR A 20 9.10 7.08 5.48
CA TYR A 20 7.95 7.95 5.77
C TYR A 20 6.69 7.47 5.03
N ARG A 21 6.82 7.19 3.73
CA ARG A 21 5.71 6.71 2.88
C ARG A 21 5.17 5.38 3.41
N LEU A 22 6.04 4.44 3.76
CA LEU A 22 5.62 3.15 4.32
C LEU A 22 4.84 3.34 5.62
N TYR A 23 5.37 4.15 6.54
CA TYR A 23 4.69 4.49 7.79
C TYR A 23 3.29 5.10 7.54
N HIS A 24 3.22 6.06 6.62
CA HIS A 24 1.97 6.74 6.29
C HIS A 24 0.94 5.80 5.65
N LEU A 25 1.37 4.96 4.71
CA LEU A 25 0.50 3.98 4.05
C LEU A 25 -0.05 2.96 5.04
N ILE A 26 0.78 2.46 5.97
CA ILE A 26 0.32 1.52 7.02
C ILE A 26 -0.70 2.21 7.93
N ARG A 27 -0.44 3.47 8.30
CA ARG A 27 -1.37 4.25 9.12
C ARG A 27 -2.72 4.40 8.41
N ILE A 28 -2.72 4.83 7.15
CA ILE A 28 -3.94 4.94 6.33
C ILE A 28 -4.71 3.63 6.32
N ASN A 29 -4.06 2.49 6.04
CA ASN A 29 -4.78 1.22 5.97
C ASN A 29 -5.36 0.76 7.30
N ARG A 30 -4.68 1.03 8.42
CA ARG A 30 -5.27 0.77 9.74
C ARG A 30 -6.53 1.60 9.94
N MET A 31 -6.50 2.87 9.54
CA MET A 31 -7.68 3.73 9.61
C MET A 31 -8.78 3.30 8.64
N LYS A 32 -8.48 2.69 7.48
CA LYS A 32 -9.50 2.11 6.61
C LYS A 32 -10.36 1.07 7.33
N LYS A 33 -9.73 0.18 8.11
CA LYS A 33 -10.44 -0.81 8.94
C LYS A 33 -11.35 -0.11 9.96
N SER A 34 -10.81 0.82 10.74
CA SER A 34 -11.58 1.57 11.75
C SER A 34 -12.71 2.41 11.15
N PHE A 35 -12.50 2.98 9.96
CA PHE A 35 -13.51 3.73 9.22
C PHE A 35 -14.65 2.82 8.78
N ALA A 36 -14.34 1.65 8.20
CA ALA A 36 -15.36 0.67 7.79
C ALA A 36 -16.15 0.12 8.99
N GLU A 37 -15.50 -0.08 10.13
CA GLU A 37 -16.14 -0.51 11.39
C GLU A 37 -16.92 0.62 12.10
N ARG A 38 -16.89 1.85 11.57
CA ARG A 38 -17.47 3.05 12.19
C ARG A 38 -16.97 3.29 13.62
N SER A 39 -15.77 2.80 13.94
CA SER A 39 -15.11 2.94 15.23
C SER A 39 -14.16 4.15 15.27
N LEU A 40 -13.98 4.83 14.13
CA LEU A 40 -13.14 6.00 14.01
C LEU A 40 -13.82 7.23 14.64
N GLN A 41 -13.10 7.96 15.49
CA GLN A 41 -13.62 9.21 16.05
C GLN A 41 -13.71 10.28 14.95
N HIS A 42 -14.68 11.19 15.07
CA HIS A 42 -14.97 12.22 14.06
C HIS A 42 -13.75 13.06 13.65
N GLU A 43 -12.86 13.42 14.58
CA GLU A 43 -11.64 14.18 14.25
C GLU A 43 -10.68 13.40 13.33
N TRP A 44 -10.59 12.08 13.54
CA TRP A 44 -9.74 11.21 12.74
C TRP A 44 -10.37 10.88 11.39
N GLU A 45 -11.69 10.92 11.29
CA GLU A 45 -12.43 10.74 10.05
C GLU A 45 -12.13 11.86 9.05
N ASP A 46 -12.25 13.12 9.48
CA ASP A 46 -11.92 14.28 8.65
C ASP A 46 -10.44 14.28 8.24
N TRP A 47 -9.56 13.88 9.16
CA TRP A 47 -8.15 13.69 8.83
C TRP A 47 -7.97 12.62 7.76
N PHE A 48 -8.59 11.45 7.92
CA PHE A 48 -8.49 10.32 7.00
C PHE A 48 -9.00 10.66 5.60
N ILE A 49 -10.18 11.27 5.48
CA ILE A 49 -10.76 11.65 4.18
C ILE A 49 -9.85 12.63 3.44
N ARG A 50 -9.24 13.59 4.15
CA ARG A 50 -8.29 14.54 3.54
C ARG A 50 -7.00 13.87 3.10
N HIS A 51 -6.52 12.86 3.82
CA HIS A 51 -5.21 12.26 3.61
C HIS A 51 -5.22 10.93 2.85
N SER A 52 -6.38 10.31 2.64
CA SER A 52 -6.54 9.05 1.89
C SER A 52 -6.05 9.20 0.45
N HIS A 53 -6.23 10.39 -0.13
CA HIS A 53 -5.83 10.73 -1.50
C HIS A 53 -4.52 11.53 -1.57
N ALA A 54 -4.04 12.06 -0.44
CA ALA A 54 -2.94 13.03 -0.41
C ALA A 54 -1.53 12.42 -0.54
N VAL A 55 -1.37 11.09 -0.47
CA VAL A 55 -0.05 10.44 -0.63
C VAL A 55 0.33 10.31 -2.11
N GLU A 56 0.20 11.40 -2.85
CA GLU A 56 0.77 11.48 -4.19
C GLU A 56 2.29 11.62 -4.10
N ALA A 57 3.01 10.90 -4.95
CA ALA A 57 4.47 10.97 -5.07
C ALA A 57 5.00 12.39 -5.29
N ARG A 58 4.16 13.31 -5.77
CA ARG A 58 4.48 14.72 -6.03
C ARG A 58 4.86 15.49 -4.77
N HIS A 59 4.32 15.14 -3.61
CA HIS A 59 4.59 15.86 -2.36
C HIS A 59 6.04 15.74 -1.89
N GLY A 60 6.74 14.66 -2.26
CA GLY A 60 8.15 14.47 -1.92
C GLY A 60 9.12 15.19 -2.87
N LEU A 61 8.70 15.48 -4.10
CA LEU A 61 9.58 16.04 -5.13
C LEU A 61 9.97 17.50 -4.83
N LEU A 62 9.00 18.31 -4.39
CA LEU A 62 9.23 19.72 -4.07
C LEU A 62 10.25 19.91 -2.93
N PRO A 63 10.09 19.28 -1.74
CA PRO A 63 11.09 19.41 -0.68
C PRO A 63 12.44 18.81 -1.08
N TYR A 64 12.45 17.72 -1.85
CA TYR A 64 13.69 17.17 -2.42
C TYR A 64 14.45 18.19 -3.25
N CYS A 65 13.79 18.80 -4.25
CA CYS A 65 14.41 19.78 -5.14
C CYS A 65 14.88 21.02 -4.38
N LEU A 66 14.08 21.52 -3.44
CA LEU A 66 14.45 22.68 -2.62
C LEU A 66 15.71 22.43 -1.80
N ILE A 67 15.75 21.32 -1.05
CA ILE A 67 16.91 20.98 -0.22
C ILE A 67 18.13 20.69 -1.10
N LEU A 68 17.96 20.03 -2.25
CA LEU A 68 19.06 19.77 -3.19
C LEU A 68 19.66 21.08 -3.73
N ILE A 69 18.82 22.02 -4.15
CA ILE A 69 19.27 23.33 -4.67
C ILE A 69 20.00 24.10 -3.57
N VAL A 70 19.45 24.16 -2.36
CA VAL A 70 20.10 24.81 -1.21
C VAL A 70 21.43 24.14 -0.86
N GLY A 71 21.48 22.81 -0.86
CA GLY A 71 22.71 22.05 -0.61
C GLY A 71 23.78 22.30 -1.66
N VAL A 72 23.44 22.20 -2.95
CA VAL A 72 24.37 22.43 -4.06
C VAL A 72 24.88 23.86 -4.08
N THR A 73 24.00 24.85 -3.90
CA THR A 73 24.40 26.26 -3.86
C THR A 73 25.30 26.57 -2.67
N THR A 74 25.00 26.03 -1.50
CA THR A 74 25.84 26.20 -0.30
C THR A 74 27.24 25.61 -0.52
N VAL A 75 27.32 24.37 -1.03
CA VAL A 75 28.62 23.73 -1.30
C VAL A 75 29.40 24.50 -2.37
N ALA A 76 28.73 24.99 -3.41
CA ALA A 76 29.38 25.76 -4.47
C ALA A 76 29.90 27.11 -3.95
N MET A 77 29.14 27.80 -3.10
CA MET A 77 29.59 29.04 -2.45
C MET A 77 30.81 28.80 -1.56
N VAL A 78 30.78 27.75 -0.74
CA VAL A 78 31.93 27.38 0.12
C VAL A 78 33.15 27.04 -0.73
N GLU A 79 32.99 26.28 -1.81
CA GLU A 79 34.09 25.95 -2.73
C GLU A 79 34.69 27.22 -3.36
N VAL A 80 33.87 28.14 -3.86
CA VAL A 80 34.35 29.40 -4.46
C VAL A 80 35.07 30.29 -3.42
N VAL A 81 34.51 30.45 -2.22
CA VAL A 81 35.11 31.27 -1.15
C VAL A 81 36.45 30.67 -0.70
N THR A 82 36.54 29.35 -0.60
CA THR A 82 37.76 28.68 -0.15
C THR A 82 38.83 28.64 -1.22
N MET A 83 38.47 28.43 -2.50
CA MET A 83 39.39 28.53 -3.62
C MET A 83 39.99 29.94 -3.76
N THR A 84 39.19 30.98 -3.51
CA THR A 84 39.67 32.37 -3.57
C THR A 84 40.58 32.74 -2.41
N ARG A 85 40.37 32.17 -1.21
CA ARG A 85 41.18 32.46 -0.03
C ARG A 85 42.48 31.64 0.03
N ASP A 86 42.38 30.34 -0.20
CA ASP A 86 43.43 29.36 0.13
C ASP A 86 44.07 28.71 -1.13
N GLY A 87 43.62 29.07 -2.33
CA GLY A 87 44.13 28.57 -3.61
C GLY A 87 43.69 27.14 -3.97
N ALA A 88 44.17 26.62 -5.10
CA ALA A 88 43.72 25.35 -5.68
C ALA A 88 44.18 24.09 -4.90
N HIS A 89 45.14 24.21 -3.98
CA HIS A 89 45.66 23.08 -3.21
C HIS A 89 44.64 22.49 -2.22
N CYS A 90 43.51 23.17 -1.98
CA CYS A 90 42.52 22.77 -0.98
C CYS A 90 41.37 21.89 -1.53
N ILE A 91 41.26 21.70 -2.85
CA ILE A 91 40.09 21.06 -3.51
C ILE A 91 39.78 19.66 -2.93
N TYR A 92 40.81 18.85 -2.65
CA TYR A 92 40.61 17.49 -2.12
C TYR A 92 40.16 17.43 -0.66
N SER A 93 40.56 18.43 0.15
CA SER A 93 40.24 18.47 1.57
C SER A 93 38.77 18.84 1.78
N TRP A 94 38.30 19.88 1.07
CA TRP A 94 36.91 20.34 1.14
C TRP A 94 35.90 19.28 0.73
N GLY A 95 36.21 18.59 -0.37
CA GLY A 95 35.33 17.54 -0.85
C GLY A 95 35.12 16.43 0.16
N SER A 96 36.18 16.08 0.88
CA SER A 96 36.13 15.07 1.94
C SER A 96 35.28 15.54 3.12
N TYR A 97 35.40 16.80 3.55
CA TYR A 97 34.59 17.33 4.67
C TYR A 97 33.09 17.31 4.37
N VAL A 98 32.67 17.68 3.15
CA VAL A 98 31.26 17.62 2.76
C VAL A 98 30.73 16.18 2.84
N MET A 99 31.50 15.20 2.36
CA MET A 99 31.09 13.79 2.46
C MET A 99 31.02 13.33 3.92
N VAL A 100 32.02 13.67 4.76
CA VAL A 100 31.99 13.37 6.20
C VAL A 100 30.74 13.93 6.87
N VAL A 101 30.37 15.19 6.57
CA VAL A 101 29.14 15.79 7.13
C VAL A 101 27.90 15.01 6.69
N LEU A 102 27.80 14.61 5.43
CA LEU A 102 26.69 13.80 4.93
C LEU A 102 26.64 12.43 5.61
N ASP A 103 27.78 11.77 5.83
CA ASP A 103 27.86 10.48 6.53
C ASP A 103 27.42 10.61 8.00
N VAL A 104 27.83 11.68 8.67
CA VAL A 104 27.39 11.97 10.05
C VAL A 104 25.88 12.20 10.09
N VAL A 105 25.32 12.98 9.16
CA VAL A 105 23.87 13.18 9.04
C VAL A 105 23.16 11.86 8.76
N PHE A 106 23.73 10.98 7.92
CA PHE A 106 23.16 9.67 7.66
C PHE A 106 23.07 8.83 8.94
N VAL A 107 24.16 8.71 9.69
CA VAL A 107 24.22 7.85 10.88
C VAL A 107 23.38 8.43 12.03
N ILE A 108 23.41 9.75 12.25
CA ILE A 108 22.76 10.38 13.41
C ILE A 108 21.28 10.69 13.15
N VAL A 109 20.91 11.02 11.91
CA VAL A 109 19.55 11.47 11.58
C VAL A 109 18.81 10.44 10.75
N VAL A 110 19.35 10.07 9.58
CA VAL A 110 18.64 9.22 8.61
C VAL A 110 18.40 7.83 9.16
N VAL A 111 19.42 7.16 9.69
CA VAL A 111 19.30 5.79 10.21
C VAL A 111 18.30 5.72 11.38
N PRO A 112 18.42 6.54 12.45
CA PRO A 112 17.45 6.50 13.54
C PRO A 112 16.03 6.83 13.07
N PHE A 113 15.88 7.81 12.18
CA PHE A 113 14.58 8.15 11.60
C PHE A 113 13.96 6.97 10.84
N SER A 114 14.71 6.35 9.92
CA SER A 114 14.27 5.22 9.12
C SER A 114 13.94 3.99 9.98
N VAL A 115 14.82 3.65 10.93
CA VAL A 115 14.60 2.52 11.84
C VAL A 115 13.37 2.78 12.71
N TRP A 116 13.23 3.97 13.31
CA TRP A 116 12.09 4.30 14.19
C TRP A 116 10.74 4.12 13.50
N HIS A 117 10.62 4.61 12.27
CA HIS A 117 9.36 4.57 11.51
C HIS A 117 9.01 3.17 11.00
N VAL A 118 10.00 2.29 10.83
CA VAL A 118 9.80 1.00 10.15
C VAL A 118 9.84 -0.18 11.15
N PHE A 119 10.56 -0.06 12.26
CA PHE A 119 10.86 -1.18 13.16
C PHE A 119 9.63 -1.87 13.76
N LYS A 120 8.57 -1.09 14.06
CA LYS A 120 7.35 -1.61 14.70
C LYS A 120 6.44 -2.41 13.78
N TYR A 121 6.68 -2.38 12.47
CA TYR A 121 5.74 -2.93 11.49
C TYR A 121 6.25 -4.24 10.91
N LYS A 122 5.41 -5.29 10.93
CA LYS A 122 5.68 -6.51 10.15
C LYS A 122 5.29 -6.22 8.71
N ASP A 123 6.25 -6.33 7.80
CA ASP A 123 6.05 -5.99 6.40
C ASP A 123 5.93 -7.24 5.54
N LEU A 124 4.88 -7.32 4.74
CA LEU A 124 4.64 -8.42 3.81
C LEU A 124 5.41 -8.26 2.49
N HIS A 125 5.80 -7.04 2.12
CA HIS A 125 6.44 -6.73 0.82
C HIS A 125 7.97 -6.63 0.91
N GLY A 126 8.54 -6.80 2.11
CA GLY A 126 9.98 -6.76 2.34
C GLY A 126 10.60 -5.37 2.19
N ILE A 127 9.81 -4.30 2.06
CA ILE A 127 10.26 -2.90 2.05
C ILE A 127 11.00 -2.58 3.36
N ARG A 128 10.46 -2.98 4.52
CA ARG A 128 11.11 -2.91 5.83
C ARG A 128 12.44 -3.62 5.82
N ALA A 129 12.44 -4.87 5.38
CA ALA A 129 13.65 -5.69 5.37
C ALA A 129 14.72 -4.99 4.50
N SER A 130 14.30 -4.41 3.38
CA SER A 130 15.17 -3.66 2.49
C SER A 130 15.73 -2.38 3.12
N ILE A 131 14.90 -1.54 3.75
CA ILE A 131 15.33 -0.33 4.46
C ILE A 131 16.31 -0.68 5.59
N LEU A 132 16.00 -1.71 6.38
CA LEU A 132 16.88 -2.16 7.46
C LEU A 132 18.19 -2.74 6.92
N THR A 133 18.16 -3.48 5.82
CA THR A 133 19.36 -4.01 5.16
C THR A 133 20.27 -2.88 4.70
N GLN A 134 19.71 -1.80 4.14
CA GLN A 134 20.50 -0.63 3.75
C GLN A 134 21.14 0.07 4.94
N CYS A 135 20.44 0.17 6.08
CA CYS A 135 21.03 0.71 7.31
C CYS A 135 22.16 -0.20 7.84
N ILE A 136 21.93 -1.52 7.85
CA ILE A 136 22.90 -2.53 8.32
C ILE A 136 24.15 -2.58 7.45
N ILE A 137 24.04 -2.38 6.14
CA ILE A 137 25.19 -2.34 5.21
C ILE A 137 25.86 -0.96 5.25
N GLY A 138 25.08 0.11 5.32
CA GLY A 138 25.58 1.48 5.32
C GLY A 138 26.47 1.79 6.51
N ILE A 139 26.08 1.37 7.73
CA ILE A 139 26.85 1.65 8.96
C ILE A 139 28.29 1.10 8.88
N PRO A 140 28.54 -0.20 8.59
CA PRO A 140 29.90 -0.73 8.43
C PRO A 140 30.68 -0.04 7.34
N CYS A 141 30.08 0.29 6.19
CA CYS A 141 30.75 1.02 5.12
C CYS A 141 31.24 2.39 5.59
N ILE A 142 30.45 3.10 6.39
CA ILE A 142 30.80 4.41 6.94
C ILE A 142 31.87 4.29 8.02
N ILE A 143 31.78 3.30 8.90
CA ILE A 143 32.83 3.03 9.89
C ILE A 143 34.17 2.73 9.19
N MET A 144 34.14 1.89 8.17
CA MET A 144 35.33 1.58 7.36
C MET A 144 35.86 2.82 6.64
N TYR A 145 34.98 3.70 6.13
CA TYR A 145 35.38 4.99 5.56
C TYR A 145 36.11 5.88 6.58
N PHE A 146 35.61 6.00 7.81
CA PHE A 146 36.27 6.76 8.87
C PHE A 146 37.61 6.16 9.28
N ILE A 147 37.67 4.83 9.47
CA ILE A 147 38.92 4.13 9.78
C ILE A 147 39.93 4.36 8.66
N TRP A 148 39.50 4.22 7.40
CA TRP A 148 40.36 4.43 6.24
C TRP A 148 40.89 5.85 6.16
N THR A 149 40.06 6.84 6.49
CA THR A 149 40.43 8.26 6.45
C THR A 149 41.31 8.67 7.64
N ALA A 150 41.11 8.09 8.82
CA ALA A 150 41.83 8.44 10.04
C ALA A 150 43.13 7.64 10.24
N ALA A 151 43.15 6.35 9.87
CA ALA A 151 44.28 5.45 10.13
C ALA A 151 45.35 5.48 9.03
N LEU A 152 45.00 5.87 7.80
CA LEU A 152 45.96 6.00 6.71
C LEU A 152 46.42 7.45 6.61
N GLU A 153 47.67 7.69 6.98
CA GLU A 153 48.31 9.01 6.91
C GLU A 153 48.03 9.71 5.57
N PRO A 154 47.76 11.03 5.56
CA PRO A 154 47.75 11.83 4.34
C PRO A 154 49.09 11.63 3.63
N PRO A 155 49.14 11.02 2.44
CA PRO A 155 50.40 10.88 1.74
C PRO A 155 50.95 12.27 1.47
N ASN A 156 52.28 12.41 1.55
CA ASN A 156 52.95 13.49 0.82
C ASN A 156 52.38 13.50 -0.60
N THR A 157 51.90 14.67 -1.04
CA THR A 157 51.15 14.89 -2.29
C THR A 157 51.84 14.37 -3.55
N GLU A 158 53.11 14.00 -3.45
CA GLU A 158 53.96 13.53 -4.53
C GLU A 158 53.76 12.04 -4.86
N HIS A 159 53.41 11.18 -3.89
CA HIS A 159 53.27 9.73 -4.09
C HIS A 159 52.12 9.13 -3.28
N PRO A 160 50.86 9.25 -3.74
CA PRO A 160 49.74 8.60 -3.07
C PRO A 160 49.89 7.08 -3.13
N SER A 161 49.70 6.42 -1.99
CA SER A 161 49.67 4.96 -1.93
C SER A 161 48.51 4.43 -2.79
N MET A 162 48.77 3.42 -3.64
CA MET A 162 47.78 2.79 -4.52
C MET A 162 46.44 2.45 -3.82
N PRO A 163 46.43 1.93 -2.57
CA PRO A 163 45.18 1.69 -1.85
C PRO A 163 44.33 2.96 -1.69
N ARG A 164 44.91 4.13 -1.41
CA ARG A 164 44.14 5.36 -1.21
C ARG A 164 43.50 5.89 -2.50
N VAL A 165 44.14 5.66 -3.64
CA VAL A 165 43.58 5.98 -4.96
C VAL A 165 42.39 5.08 -5.29
N MET A 166 42.52 3.78 -5.01
CA MET A 166 41.43 2.81 -5.24
C MET A 166 40.26 2.96 -4.26
N PHE A 167 40.53 3.38 -3.03
CA PHE A 167 39.53 3.56 -1.96
C PHE A 167 39.40 5.03 -1.54
N ALA A 168 39.35 5.93 -2.53
CA ALA A 168 39.03 7.32 -2.28
C ALA A 168 37.65 7.43 -1.58
N PRO A 169 37.40 8.49 -0.79
CA PRO A 169 36.13 8.71 -0.08
C PRO A 169 34.88 8.46 -0.93
N GLY A 170 34.88 8.93 -2.18
CA GLY A 170 33.74 8.75 -3.07
C GLY A 170 33.47 7.30 -3.49
N ASN A 171 34.48 6.42 -3.46
CA ASN A 171 34.34 5.03 -3.87
C ASN A 171 33.61 4.20 -2.81
N TRP A 172 33.79 4.50 -1.52
CA TRP A 172 33.04 3.87 -0.43
C TRP A 172 31.54 4.08 -0.57
N ILE A 173 31.16 5.30 -0.93
CA ILE A 173 29.76 5.66 -1.15
C ILE A 173 29.21 4.98 -2.40
N LEU A 174 30.01 4.91 -3.48
CA LEU A 174 29.61 4.18 -4.68
C LEU A 174 29.39 2.69 -4.39
N ILE A 175 30.26 2.05 -3.61
CA ILE A 175 30.10 0.66 -3.19
C ILE A 175 28.82 0.50 -2.37
N MET A 176 28.57 1.40 -1.41
CA MET A 176 27.40 1.36 -0.54
C MET A 176 26.10 1.54 -1.35
N THR A 177 26.01 2.56 -2.20
CA THR A 177 24.82 2.81 -3.03
C THR A 177 24.60 1.72 -4.07
N THR A 178 25.66 1.19 -4.68
CA THR A 178 25.58 0.06 -5.62
C THR A 178 25.09 -1.20 -4.93
N THR A 179 25.61 -1.51 -3.74
CA THR A 179 25.15 -2.64 -2.93
C THR A 179 23.68 -2.46 -2.54
N GLY A 180 23.29 -1.24 -2.14
CA GLY A 180 21.90 -0.88 -1.88
C GLY A 180 20.99 -1.11 -3.10
N HIS A 181 21.43 -0.69 -4.29
CA HIS A 181 20.71 -0.91 -5.55
C HIS A 181 20.56 -2.38 -5.90
N ILE A 182 21.62 -3.18 -5.75
CA ILE A 182 21.57 -4.63 -5.99
C ILE A 182 20.54 -5.27 -5.05
N MET A 183 20.59 -4.93 -3.76
CA MET A 183 19.67 -5.50 -2.77
C MET A 183 18.22 -5.02 -2.94
N TYR A 184 17.99 -3.80 -3.44
CA TYR A 184 16.65 -3.21 -3.57
C TYR A 184 15.97 -3.52 -4.90
N ILE A 185 16.72 -3.53 -6.01
CA ILE A 185 16.17 -3.69 -7.36
C ILE A 185 16.47 -5.10 -7.86
N VAL A 186 17.75 -5.47 -7.87
CA VAL A 186 18.20 -6.68 -8.56
C VAL A 186 17.71 -7.93 -7.84
N VAL A 187 17.97 -8.06 -6.54
CA VAL A 187 17.56 -9.24 -5.76
C VAL A 187 16.05 -9.47 -5.82
N PRO A 188 15.17 -8.47 -5.56
CA PRO A 188 13.73 -8.70 -5.63
C PRO A 188 13.23 -9.05 -7.04
N LEU A 189 13.86 -8.53 -8.10
CA LEU A 189 13.51 -8.92 -9.49
C LEU A 189 13.77 -10.41 -9.74
N PHE A 190 14.86 -10.96 -9.20
CA PHE A 190 15.18 -12.39 -9.33
C PHE A 190 14.41 -13.26 -8.34
N ARG A 191 14.01 -12.71 -7.17
CA ARG A 191 13.37 -13.47 -6.09
C ARG A 191 11.85 -13.56 -6.19
N ARG A 192 11.20 -12.86 -7.14
CA ARG A 192 9.75 -13.01 -7.35
C ARG A 192 9.45 -14.47 -7.68
N PRO A 193 8.73 -15.22 -6.83
CA PRO A 193 8.17 -16.49 -7.25
C PRO A 193 7.24 -16.16 -8.42
N HIS A 194 7.39 -16.88 -9.53
CA HIS A 194 6.43 -16.83 -10.62
C HIS A 194 5.08 -17.35 -10.12
N TYR A 195 4.29 -16.51 -9.43
CA TYR A 195 2.87 -16.73 -9.23
C TYR A 195 2.16 -16.45 -10.54
N TYR A 196 2.40 -17.31 -11.53
CA TYR A 196 1.55 -17.41 -12.71
C TYR A 196 0.23 -18.02 -12.26
N VAL A 197 -0.67 -17.20 -11.70
CA VAL A 197 -2.09 -17.56 -11.69
C VAL A 197 -2.50 -17.53 -13.16
N SER A 198 -2.51 -18.70 -13.80
CA SER A 198 -2.77 -18.76 -15.24
C SER A 198 -4.13 -18.10 -15.51
N SER A 199 -4.16 -17.21 -16.50
CA SER A 199 -5.39 -16.58 -17.00
C SER A 199 -6.48 -17.61 -17.36
N ARG A 200 -6.09 -18.86 -17.62
CA ARG A 200 -6.95 -20.01 -17.87
C ARG A 200 -7.81 -20.45 -16.67
N GLN A 201 -7.36 -20.25 -15.43
CA GLN A 201 -8.19 -20.49 -14.23
C GLN A 201 -9.29 -19.43 -14.06
N ARG A 202 -9.04 -18.20 -14.52
CA ARG A 202 -10.03 -17.10 -14.49
C ARG A 202 -11.19 -17.36 -15.46
N SER A 203 -10.92 -17.95 -16.63
CA SER A 203 -11.97 -18.25 -17.62
C SER A 203 -12.79 -19.49 -17.29
N LEU A 204 -12.22 -20.49 -16.60
CA LEU A 204 -12.93 -21.73 -16.27
C LEU A 204 -13.89 -21.59 -15.07
N SER A 205 -13.72 -20.56 -14.24
CA SER A 205 -14.53 -20.35 -13.04
C SER A 205 -15.57 -19.23 -13.18
N LEU A 206 -15.36 -18.24 -14.08
CA LEU A 206 -16.37 -17.21 -14.40
C LEU A 206 -17.63 -17.77 -15.07
N SER A 207 -17.55 -18.96 -15.68
CA SER A 207 -18.68 -19.58 -16.38
C SER A 207 -19.62 -20.39 -15.49
N ARG A 208 -19.38 -20.46 -14.17
CA ARG A 208 -20.36 -21.04 -13.24
C ARG A 208 -21.21 -19.91 -12.62
N PRO A 209 -22.52 -19.85 -12.92
CA PRO A 209 -23.40 -18.93 -12.23
C PRO A 209 -23.34 -19.19 -10.72
N ILE A 210 -23.31 -18.10 -9.95
CA ILE A 210 -23.28 -18.09 -8.50
C ILE A 210 -24.67 -18.53 -8.00
N ALA A 211 -24.91 -19.83 -7.95
CA ALA A 211 -26.06 -20.37 -7.24
C ALA A 211 -25.69 -20.47 -5.75
N ILE A 212 -26.28 -19.60 -4.93
CA ILE A 212 -26.30 -19.74 -3.47
C ILE A 212 -27.26 -20.90 -3.17
N THR A 213 -26.77 -22.13 -3.26
CA THR A 213 -27.55 -23.29 -2.86
C THR A 213 -27.29 -23.55 -1.38
N ASN A 214 -28.25 -23.19 -0.54
CA ASN A 214 -28.31 -23.62 0.87
C ASN A 214 -28.42 -25.15 0.89
N THR A 215 -27.27 -25.83 0.91
CA THR A 215 -27.23 -27.30 0.96
C THR A 215 -26.83 -27.70 2.37
N THR A 216 -27.84 -27.83 3.24
CA THR A 216 -27.77 -28.71 4.41
C THR A 216 -27.63 -30.15 3.93
N THR A 217 -26.42 -30.56 3.54
CA THR A 217 -26.09 -31.98 3.41
C THR A 217 -25.72 -32.50 4.78
N LEU A 218 -26.71 -33.10 5.42
CA LEU A 218 -26.58 -34.00 6.56
C LEU A 218 -25.82 -35.25 6.07
N SER A 219 -24.48 -35.26 6.17
CA SER A 219 -23.69 -36.47 5.96
C SER A 219 -23.64 -37.25 7.28
N HIS A 220 -24.45 -38.29 7.32
CA HIS A 220 -24.46 -39.32 8.35
C HIS A 220 -23.26 -40.26 8.12
N ASP A 221 -22.15 -40.05 8.83
CA ASP A 221 -21.09 -41.05 8.94
C ASP A 221 -20.90 -41.45 10.41
N THR A 222 -21.45 -42.62 10.71
CA THR A 222 -21.21 -43.42 11.91
C THR A 222 -19.83 -44.06 11.82
N GLY A 223 -18.93 -43.76 12.76
CA GLY A 223 -17.83 -44.66 13.09
C GLY A 223 -16.49 -44.02 13.47
N ALA A 224 -16.11 -44.21 14.73
CA ALA A 224 -14.74 -44.25 15.27
C ALA A 224 -14.00 -42.91 15.53
N ASN A 225 -14.19 -42.44 16.76
CA ASN A 225 -13.19 -41.87 17.69
C ASN A 225 -11.74 -41.76 17.19
N ASN A 226 -11.32 -40.53 16.90
CA ASN A 226 -10.10 -39.91 17.44
C ASN A 226 -10.14 -38.41 17.12
N PRO A 227 -10.07 -37.49 18.10
CA PRO A 227 -9.90 -36.08 17.81
C PRO A 227 -8.41 -35.85 17.54
N SER A 228 -7.93 -36.26 16.37
CA SER A 228 -6.74 -35.62 15.83
C SER A 228 -7.16 -34.18 15.52
N ILE A 229 -6.48 -33.22 16.13
CA ILE A 229 -6.58 -31.80 15.80
C ILE A 229 -6.07 -31.69 14.36
N GLY A 230 -6.97 -31.96 13.42
CA GLY A 230 -6.70 -31.93 12.01
C GLY A 230 -6.49 -30.49 11.62
N HIS A 231 -5.25 -30.12 11.31
CA HIS A 231 -4.96 -28.92 10.55
C HIS A 231 -5.81 -28.95 9.28
N TYR A 232 -6.92 -28.21 9.26
CA TYR A 232 -7.71 -28.02 8.05
C TYR A 232 -6.80 -27.39 7.01
N LYS A 233 -6.45 -28.17 5.98
CA LYS A 233 -5.62 -27.70 4.89
C LYS A 233 -6.48 -26.79 4.02
N VAL A 234 -6.29 -25.48 4.17
CA VAL A 234 -6.93 -24.49 3.29
C VAL A 234 -6.41 -24.73 1.86
N GLU A 235 -7.32 -25.03 0.94
CA GLU A 235 -6.99 -25.20 -0.47
C GLU A 235 -7.11 -23.89 -1.24
N LEU A 236 -6.29 -23.73 -2.29
CA LEU A 236 -6.37 -22.57 -3.19
C LEU A 236 -7.52 -22.74 -4.19
N SER A 237 -8.75 -22.60 -3.71
CA SER A 237 -9.96 -22.70 -4.51
C SER A 237 -10.94 -21.56 -4.21
N ALA A 238 -11.79 -21.22 -5.19
CA ALA A 238 -12.79 -20.16 -5.00
C ALA A 238 -13.77 -20.51 -3.87
N GLU A 239 -14.09 -21.79 -3.70
CA GLU A 239 -14.97 -22.25 -2.63
C GLU A 239 -14.32 -22.09 -1.24
N SER A 240 -13.03 -22.40 -1.14
CA SER A 240 -12.26 -22.18 0.08
C SER A 240 -12.22 -20.69 0.47
N LEU A 241 -12.08 -19.78 -0.50
CA LEU A 241 -12.18 -18.34 -0.25
C LEU A 241 -13.59 -17.94 0.22
N ARG A 242 -14.65 -18.49 -0.39
CA ARG A 242 -16.03 -18.21 0.05
C ARG A 242 -16.26 -18.66 1.49
N ASN A 243 -15.77 -19.85 1.85
CA ASN A 243 -15.85 -20.37 3.21
C ASN A 243 -15.08 -19.46 4.17
N ALA A 244 -13.87 -19.05 3.80
CA ALA A 244 -13.05 -18.13 4.59
C ALA A 244 -13.69 -16.75 4.77
N LEU A 245 -14.41 -16.22 3.77
CA LEU A 245 -15.11 -14.94 3.85
C LEU A 245 -16.42 -15.01 4.64
N ASN A 246 -17.03 -16.20 4.75
CA ASN A 246 -18.24 -16.44 5.53
C ASN A 246 -17.94 -16.74 7.01
N ASP A 247 -16.77 -17.28 7.31
CA ASP A 247 -16.28 -17.49 8.67
C ASP A 247 -15.68 -16.20 9.27
N PRO A 248 -16.18 -15.66 10.40
CA PRO A 248 -15.70 -14.41 10.97
C PRO A 248 -14.21 -14.40 11.32
N GLU A 249 -13.67 -15.51 11.82
CA GLU A 249 -12.27 -15.60 12.22
C GLU A 249 -11.35 -15.59 10.99
N SER A 250 -11.66 -16.42 9.98
CA SER A 250 -10.95 -16.46 8.71
C SER A 250 -11.06 -15.13 7.95
N ALA A 251 -12.22 -14.47 7.98
CA ALA A 251 -12.43 -13.19 7.35
C ALA A 251 -11.60 -12.07 8.00
N ASP A 252 -11.51 -12.03 9.35
CA ASP A 252 -10.63 -11.07 10.03
C ASP A 252 -9.15 -11.37 9.73
N ALA A 253 -8.73 -12.63 9.72
CA ALA A 253 -7.36 -12.99 9.34
C ALA A 253 -7.04 -12.59 7.89
N LEU A 254 -7.98 -12.78 6.95
CA LEU A 254 -7.85 -12.33 5.56
C LEU A 254 -7.79 -10.79 5.46
N LEU A 255 -8.60 -10.09 6.24
CA LEU A 255 -8.59 -8.63 6.32
C LEU A 255 -7.27 -8.10 6.91
N GLN A 256 -6.71 -8.77 7.92
CA GLN A 256 -5.41 -8.43 8.48
C GLN A 256 -4.30 -8.59 7.43
N LEU A 257 -4.36 -9.63 6.60
CA LEU A 257 -3.43 -9.80 5.48
C LEU A 257 -3.64 -8.73 4.40
N ALA A 258 -4.88 -8.45 4.00
CA ALA A 258 -5.19 -7.39 3.05
C ALA A 258 -4.74 -6.00 3.55
N THR A 259 -4.82 -5.76 4.86
CA THR A 259 -4.32 -4.52 5.50
C THR A 259 -2.81 -4.39 5.37
N LYS A 260 -2.07 -5.49 5.52
CA LYS A 260 -0.61 -5.54 5.31
C LYS A 260 -0.24 -5.40 3.83
N ASP A 261 -1.12 -5.82 2.93
CA ASP A 261 -0.95 -5.74 1.47
C ASP A 261 -1.46 -4.44 0.83
N PHE A 262 -1.94 -3.48 1.63
CA PHE A 262 -2.53 -2.24 1.15
C PHE A 262 -3.75 -2.42 0.22
N SER A 263 -4.52 -3.50 0.42
CA SER A 263 -5.69 -3.88 -0.39
C SER A 263 -6.94 -4.17 0.44
N ALA A 264 -6.99 -3.66 1.68
CA ALA A 264 -8.07 -3.93 2.64
C ALA A 264 -9.46 -3.54 2.12
N GLU A 265 -9.57 -2.51 1.29
CA GLU A 265 -10.84 -2.03 0.74
C GLU A 265 -11.63 -3.12 0.01
N ASN A 266 -10.96 -4.06 -0.68
CA ASN A 266 -11.62 -5.14 -1.38
C ASN A 266 -12.31 -6.11 -0.41
N VAL A 267 -11.59 -6.50 0.66
CA VAL A 267 -12.13 -7.40 1.69
C VAL A 267 -13.24 -6.71 2.47
N LEU A 268 -13.04 -5.45 2.87
CA LEU A 268 -14.04 -4.65 3.57
C LEU A 268 -15.33 -4.48 2.77
N PHE A 269 -15.22 -4.16 1.48
CA PHE A 269 -16.37 -4.08 0.58
C PHE A 269 -17.10 -5.41 0.50
N TYR A 270 -16.37 -6.52 0.30
CA TYR A 270 -17.01 -7.82 0.12
C TYR A 270 -17.70 -8.32 1.40
N MET A 271 -17.09 -8.09 2.57
CA MET A 271 -17.72 -8.38 3.87
C MET A 271 -19.02 -7.58 4.05
N GLU A 272 -19.01 -6.29 3.71
CA GLU A 272 -20.20 -5.45 3.81
C GLU A 272 -21.28 -5.86 2.79
N TYR A 273 -20.87 -6.23 1.58
CA TYR A 273 -21.76 -6.80 0.56
C TYR A 273 -22.43 -8.07 1.07
N LEU A 274 -21.68 -9.03 1.64
CA LEU A 274 -22.24 -10.25 2.21
C LEU A 274 -23.19 -9.96 3.38
N ARG A 275 -22.86 -8.98 4.22
CA ARG A 275 -23.72 -8.54 5.34
C ARG A 275 -25.05 -8.00 4.84
N LEU A 276 -25.03 -7.18 3.80
CA LEU A 276 -26.23 -6.60 3.19
C LEU A 276 -27.02 -7.61 2.38
N ALA A 277 -26.35 -8.54 1.68
CA ALA A 277 -26.99 -9.59 0.90
C ALA A 277 -27.74 -10.63 1.76
N LYS A 278 -27.39 -10.74 3.06
CA LYS A 278 -28.13 -11.56 4.04
C LYS A 278 -29.45 -10.91 4.49
N LYS A 279 -29.71 -9.65 4.15
CA LYS A 279 -30.96 -8.97 4.50
C LYS A 279 -32.02 -9.23 3.45
N ASP A 280 -33.24 -9.55 3.89
CA ASP A 280 -34.40 -9.72 3.00
C ASP A 280 -34.80 -8.41 2.32
N THR A 281 -34.60 -7.29 3.00
CA THR A 281 -34.92 -5.95 2.51
C THR A 281 -33.76 -4.99 2.77
N LEU A 282 -33.20 -4.43 1.70
CA LEU A 282 -32.10 -3.46 1.77
C LEU A 282 -32.63 -2.04 1.63
N GLN A 283 -32.36 -1.19 2.62
CA GLN A 283 -32.76 0.22 2.56
C GLN A 283 -31.93 1.00 1.55
N TRP A 284 -32.54 1.97 0.87
CA TRP A 284 -31.82 2.87 -0.04
C TRP A 284 -30.66 3.62 0.64
N SER A 285 -30.81 3.99 1.91
CA SER A 285 -29.77 4.64 2.72
C SER A 285 -28.51 3.76 2.83
N GLU A 286 -28.68 2.46 3.07
CA GLU A 286 -27.58 1.49 3.17
C GLU A 286 -26.93 1.23 1.81
N CYS A 287 -27.74 1.09 0.75
CA CYS A 287 -27.26 0.97 -0.63
C CYS A 287 -26.42 2.19 -1.05
N LEU A 288 -26.94 3.40 -0.76
CA LEU A 288 -26.25 4.66 -1.06
C LEU A 288 -24.98 4.81 -0.24
N GLN A 289 -24.96 4.34 1.02
CA GLN A 289 -23.78 4.35 1.86
C GLN A 289 -22.70 3.41 1.30
N LEU A 290 -23.06 2.19 0.91
CA LEU A 290 -22.13 1.24 0.27
C LEU A 290 -21.54 1.85 -1.01
N TYR A 291 -22.40 2.44 -1.85
CA TYR A 291 -21.97 3.12 -3.06
C TYR A 291 -20.97 4.23 -2.74
N LYS A 292 -21.33 5.22 -1.91
CA LYS A 292 -20.48 6.38 -1.59
C LYS A 292 -19.14 6.00 -0.96
N THR A 293 -19.11 4.89 -0.21
CA THR A 293 -17.92 4.46 0.52
C THR A 293 -16.87 3.79 -0.37
N TYR A 294 -17.32 3.03 -1.39
CA TYR A 294 -16.42 2.15 -2.15
C TYR A 294 -16.38 2.43 -3.66
N ILE A 295 -17.41 3.04 -4.25
CA ILE A 295 -17.56 3.05 -5.72
C ILE A 295 -17.02 4.31 -6.40
N PRO A 296 -17.40 5.55 -6.03
CA PRO A 296 -16.90 6.75 -6.71
C PRO A 296 -15.37 6.85 -6.76
N ASP A 297 -14.83 7.60 -7.73
CA ASP A 297 -13.38 7.85 -7.80
C ASP A 297 -12.84 8.64 -6.60
N THR A 298 -13.71 9.42 -5.95
CA THR A 298 -13.39 10.17 -4.73
C THR A 298 -13.65 9.38 -3.46
N ALA A 299 -14.11 8.13 -3.55
CA ALA A 299 -14.54 7.35 -2.41
C ALA A 299 -13.37 7.08 -1.44
N PRO A 300 -13.60 7.14 -0.12
CA PRO A 300 -12.54 6.95 0.88
C PRO A 300 -11.94 5.53 0.84
N LEU A 301 -12.75 4.52 0.50
CA LEU A 301 -12.35 3.12 0.35
C LEU A 301 -12.56 2.64 -1.09
N GLN A 302 -12.19 3.47 -2.07
CA GLN A 302 -12.37 3.14 -3.50
C GLN A 302 -11.81 1.76 -3.84
N ILE A 303 -12.66 0.84 -4.32
CA ILE A 303 -12.26 -0.50 -4.76
C ILE A 303 -11.73 -0.49 -6.19
N ASN A 304 -10.83 -1.44 -6.48
CA ASN A 304 -10.21 -1.58 -7.79
C ASN A 304 -11.09 -2.45 -8.73
N ILE A 305 -12.02 -1.81 -9.42
CA ILE A 305 -12.89 -2.45 -10.44
C ILE A 305 -12.65 -1.86 -11.82
N THR A 306 -13.02 -2.58 -12.86
CA THR A 306 -12.89 -2.10 -14.25
C THR A 306 -13.73 -0.84 -14.49
N GLY A 307 -13.23 0.04 -15.36
CA GLY A 307 -13.95 1.27 -15.72
C GLY A 307 -15.31 1.00 -16.39
N LYS A 308 -15.49 -0.17 -17.01
CA LYS A 308 -16.77 -0.62 -17.54
C LYS A 308 -17.77 -0.87 -16.40
N THR A 309 -17.41 -1.75 -15.46
CA THR A 309 -18.26 -2.11 -14.31
C THR A 309 -18.60 -0.90 -13.45
N ARG A 310 -17.65 0.01 -13.25
CA ARG A 310 -17.91 1.28 -12.55
C ARG A 310 -18.96 2.13 -13.25
N LYS A 311 -18.81 2.36 -14.56
CA LYS A 311 -19.76 3.17 -15.35
C LYS A 311 -21.15 2.55 -15.39
N GLU A 312 -21.25 1.24 -15.51
CA GLU A 312 -22.53 0.51 -15.47
C GLU A 312 -23.23 0.68 -14.12
N LEU A 313 -22.49 0.55 -13.01
CA LEU A 313 -23.01 0.76 -11.66
C LEU A 313 -23.40 2.23 -11.42
N GLU A 314 -22.60 3.18 -11.87
CA GLU A 314 -22.92 4.62 -11.78
C GLU A 314 -24.19 4.97 -12.57
N ALA A 315 -24.36 4.40 -13.77
CA ALA A 315 -25.58 4.59 -14.56
C ALA A 315 -26.80 4.00 -13.85
N ALA A 316 -26.68 2.79 -13.28
CA ALA A 316 -27.74 2.15 -12.53
C ALA A 316 -28.13 2.97 -11.26
N MET A 317 -27.13 3.45 -10.51
CA MET A 317 -27.35 4.31 -9.34
C MET A 317 -27.98 5.66 -9.70
N SER A 318 -27.57 6.25 -10.83
CA SER A 318 -28.16 7.50 -11.34
C SER A 318 -29.63 7.34 -11.73
N ASN A 319 -29.98 6.22 -12.35
CA ASN A 319 -31.36 5.90 -12.72
C ASN A 319 -32.26 5.70 -11.49
N LEU A 320 -31.72 5.11 -10.42
CA LEU A 320 -32.44 4.97 -9.13
C LEU A 320 -32.66 6.31 -8.43
N ASN A 321 -31.72 7.26 -8.58
CA ASN A 321 -31.81 8.58 -7.95
C ASN A 321 -32.72 9.56 -8.71
N LYS A 322 -32.98 9.33 -10.01
CA LYS A 322 -33.93 10.12 -10.79
C LYS A 322 -35.35 9.69 -10.45
N ALA A 323 -35.96 10.35 -9.46
CA ALA A 323 -37.42 10.39 -9.35
C ALA A 323 -38.00 10.94 -10.68
N PRO A 324 -39.15 10.43 -11.16
CA PRO A 324 -39.78 11.00 -12.35
C PRO A 324 -40.07 12.48 -12.11
N PRO A 325 -39.86 13.36 -13.11
CA PRO A 325 -40.19 14.77 -12.97
C PRO A 325 -41.67 14.91 -12.62
N PRO A 326 -42.07 15.87 -11.77
CA PRO A 326 -43.47 16.19 -11.60
C PRO A 326 -44.03 16.57 -12.99
N ASN A 327 -44.99 15.79 -13.48
CA ASN A 327 -45.66 16.08 -14.74
C ASN A 327 -46.17 17.54 -14.70
N PRO A 328 -45.76 18.42 -15.63
CA PRO A 328 -46.23 19.81 -15.66
C PRO A 328 -47.69 19.98 -16.07
N CYS A 329 -48.42 18.89 -16.28
CA CYS A 329 -49.76 18.90 -16.84
C CYS A 329 -50.74 18.22 -15.89
N GLU A 330 -51.19 18.93 -14.86
CA GLU A 330 -52.48 18.61 -14.23
C GLU A 330 -53.11 19.89 -13.67
N GLY A 331 -53.69 20.66 -14.58
CA GLY A 331 -54.73 21.61 -14.22
C GLY A 331 -55.99 20.85 -13.82
N SER A 332 -56.40 21.05 -12.57
CA SER A 332 -57.78 20.95 -12.08
C SER A 332 -58.52 19.61 -12.33
N SER A 333 -58.46 18.70 -11.35
CA SER A 333 -59.63 18.01 -10.82
C SER A 333 -59.20 17.11 -9.65
N SER A 334 -60.02 17.05 -8.61
CA SER A 334 -59.87 16.18 -7.44
C SER A 334 -59.54 14.73 -7.83
N ASN A 335 -58.33 14.25 -7.53
CA ASN A 335 -57.87 12.96 -8.02
C ASN A 335 -57.14 12.11 -6.93
N PRO A 336 -57.27 10.76 -6.94
CA PRO A 336 -56.77 9.82 -5.92
C PRO A 336 -55.23 9.65 -5.87
N TYR A 337 -54.48 10.52 -6.55
CA TYR A 337 -53.05 10.35 -6.86
C TYR A 337 -52.09 10.64 -5.70
N LYS A 338 -52.57 11.21 -4.58
CA LYS A 338 -51.75 11.36 -3.36
C LYS A 338 -51.26 10.01 -2.80
N ASN A 339 -52.03 8.94 -2.98
CA ASN A 339 -51.64 7.60 -2.55
C ASN A 339 -50.60 6.95 -3.47
N GLN A 340 -50.57 7.31 -4.77
CA GLN A 340 -49.57 6.78 -5.72
C GLN A 340 -48.19 7.45 -5.56
N GLN A 341 -48.14 8.74 -5.24
CA GLN A 341 -46.87 9.41 -4.91
C GLN A 341 -46.29 8.93 -3.57
N GLN A 342 -47.13 8.64 -2.56
CA GLN A 342 -46.67 8.00 -1.32
C GLN A 342 -46.21 6.56 -1.54
N GLN A 343 -46.88 5.77 -2.39
CA GLN A 343 -46.43 4.42 -2.75
C GLN A 343 -45.12 4.42 -3.56
N GLN A 344 -44.88 5.42 -4.42
CA GLN A 344 -43.59 5.54 -5.13
C GLN A 344 -42.45 6.02 -4.24
N GLN A 345 -42.72 6.92 -3.28
CA GLN A 345 -41.72 7.28 -2.25
C GLN A 345 -41.44 6.11 -1.29
N GLN A 346 -42.44 5.27 -0.97
CA GLN A 346 -42.24 4.02 -0.22
C GLN A 346 -41.55 2.93 -1.06
N GLN A 347 -41.77 2.87 -2.38
CA GLN A 347 -41.04 1.96 -3.28
C GLN A 347 -39.56 2.30 -3.42
N GLN A 348 -39.17 3.57 -3.23
CA GLN A 348 -37.76 3.97 -3.15
C GLN A 348 -37.11 3.59 -1.81
N GLU A 349 -37.85 3.07 -0.83
CA GLU A 349 -37.27 2.68 0.45
C GLU A 349 -36.41 1.42 0.33
N PHE A 350 -36.74 0.52 -0.62
CA PHE A 350 -36.08 -0.78 -0.78
C PHE A 350 -35.46 -0.96 -2.16
N VAL A 351 -34.20 -1.39 -2.19
CA VAL A 351 -33.44 -1.60 -3.43
C VAL A 351 -32.81 -2.98 -3.42
N SER A 352 -32.72 -3.63 -4.58
CA SER A 352 -32.03 -4.92 -4.68
C SER A 352 -30.50 -4.75 -4.56
N ILE A 353 -29.87 -5.57 -3.71
CA ILE A 353 -28.40 -5.64 -3.59
C ILE A 353 -27.74 -6.13 -4.90
N SER A 354 -28.50 -6.79 -5.79
CA SER A 354 -28.01 -7.33 -7.06
C SER A 354 -27.42 -6.27 -8.00
N ILE A 355 -27.71 -4.98 -7.78
CA ILE A 355 -27.04 -3.89 -8.50
C ILE A 355 -25.51 -3.93 -8.32
N PHE A 356 -25.01 -4.46 -7.21
CA PHE A 356 -23.58 -4.63 -6.93
C PHE A 356 -23.03 -5.98 -7.36
N GLU A 357 -23.83 -6.88 -7.95
CA GLU A 357 -23.42 -8.28 -8.22
C GLU A 357 -22.18 -8.34 -9.13
N ALA A 358 -22.19 -7.63 -10.26
CA ALA A 358 -21.06 -7.55 -11.18
C ALA A 358 -19.79 -7.02 -10.51
N CYS A 359 -19.95 -5.97 -9.69
CA CYS A 359 -18.88 -5.37 -8.91
C CYS A 359 -18.32 -6.35 -7.87
N SER A 360 -19.19 -7.04 -7.12
CA SER A 360 -18.82 -8.04 -6.12
C SER A 360 -18.06 -9.21 -6.74
N GLY A 361 -18.43 -9.63 -7.95
CA GLY A 361 -17.73 -10.66 -8.70
C GLY A 361 -16.29 -10.27 -9.03
N GLU A 362 -16.07 -9.04 -9.51
CA GLU A 362 -14.71 -8.54 -9.77
C GLU A 362 -13.88 -8.45 -8.49
N VAL A 363 -14.44 -7.89 -7.42
CA VAL A 363 -13.74 -7.75 -6.13
C VAL A 363 -13.38 -9.12 -5.55
N PHE A 364 -14.29 -10.09 -5.61
CA PHE A 364 -14.01 -11.47 -5.19
C PHE A 364 -12.78 -12.04 -5.92
N TRP A 365 -12.71 -11.86 -7.24
CA TRP A 365 -11.56 -12.33 -8.02
C TRP A 365 -10.28 -11.57 -7.72
N ASN A 366 -10.38 -10.29 -7.38
CA ASN A 366 -9.21 -9.53 -6.93
C ASN A 366 -8.67 -10.09 -5.61
N ILE A 367 -9.55 -10.38 -4.64
CA ILE A 367 -9.15 -11.01 -3.36
C ILE A 367 -8.51 -12.38 -3.63
N PHE A 368 -9.16 -13.20 -4.46
CA PHE A 368 -8.70 -14.55 -4.82
C PHE A 368 -7.31 -14.57 -5.47
N THR A 369 -7.02 -13.60 -6.33
CA THR A 369 -5.77 -13.55 -7.08
C THR A 369 -4.64 -12.84 -6.35
N SER A 370 -4.94 -12.06 -5.31
CA SER A 370 -3.96 -11.23 -4.60
C SER A 370 -3.68 -11.69 -3.17
N VAL A 371 -4.68 -11.61 -2.28
CA VAL A 371 -4.52 -11.83 -0.83
C VAL A 371 -4.70 -13.30 -0.49
N PHE A 372 -5.64 -13.99 -1.13
CA PHE A 372 -5.98 -15.36 -0.77
C PHE A 372 -4.83 -16.37 -0.93
N PRO A 373 -3.97 -16.33 -1.97
CA PRO A 373 -2.84 -17.25 -2.07
C PRO A 373 -1.88 -17.14 -0.90
N LYS A 374 -1.70 -15.93 -0.36
CA LYS A 374 -0.86 -15.67 0.82
C LYS A 374 -1.52 -16.20 2.09
N PHE A 375 -2.84 -16.00 2.22
CA PHE A 375 -3.62 -16.58 3.31
C PHE A 375 -3.48 -18.12 3.34
N VAL A 376 -3.60 -18.78 2.17
CA VAL A 376 -3.38 -20.22 2.05
C VAL A 376 -1.96 -20.62 2.44
N GLN A 377 -0.96 -19.86 2.00
CA GLN A 377 0.44 -20.12 2.34
C GLN A 377 0.70 -20.02 3.85
N ASP A 378 0.19 -18.98 4.51
CA ASP A 378 0.33 -18.78 5.96
C ASP A 378 -0.33 -19.92 6.76
N HIS A 379 -1.43 -20.49 6.27
CA HIS A 379 -2.09 -21.64 6.89
C HIS A 379 -1.35 -22.96 6.66
N GLN A 380 -0.68 -23.09 5.51
CA GLN A 380 0.08 -24.30 5.16
C GLN A 380 1.49 -24.30 5.80
N ASN A 381 2.09 -23.13 6.01
CA ASN A 381 3.41 -22.95 6.61
C ASN A 381 3.35 -21.90 7.74
N PRO A 382 2.80 -22.24 8.91
CA PRO A 382 2.66 -21.29 10.02
C PRO A 382 4.00 -20.82 10.63
N PHE A 383 5.13 -21.42 10.21
CA PHE A 383 6.47 -21.05 10.65
C PHE A 383 7.37 -20.76 9.44
N PRO A 384 7.84 -19.51 9.24
CA PRO A 384 8.88 -19.19 8.27
C PRO A 384 10.28 -19.60 8.71
#